data_AF-A0A2L2NBY3-F1
#
_entry.id   AF-A0A2L2NBY3-F1
#
_cell.length_a   1.000
_cell.length_b   1.000
_cell.length_c   1.000
_cell.angle_alpha   90.00
_cell.angle_beta   90.00
_cell.angle_gamma   90.00
#
_symmetry.space_group_name_H-M   'P 1'
#
loop_
_entity.id
_entity.type
_entity.pdbx_description
1 polymer ?
#
loop_
_entity_poly.entity_id
_entity_poly.type
_entity_poly.pdbx_seq_one_letter_code
_entity_poly.pdbx_strand_id
1 'polypeptide(L)'
;MNEYHYLRAFIMEQFDSEVTTEVDPLHDQHKLLQKNYLEVARLETLRDRVMQGLYIKRAKFEEIINWLSLDNQLRRECTTYCDVRSGRL
;
A
#
# COMPACT_ATOMS: atom_id res chain seq x y z
N MET A 1 15.08 5.01 15.31
CA MET A 1 14.17 5.02 14.14
C MET A 1 14.99 5.45 12.94
N ASN A 2 15.05 4.68 11.85
CA ASN A 2 15.77 5.10 10.63
C ASN A 2 14.79 5.73 9.61
N GLU A 3 15.34 6.38 8.58
CA GLU A 3 14.57 7.05 7.51
C GLU A 3 13.50 6.17 6.83
N TYR A 4 13.74 4.87 6.67
CA TYR A 4 12.77 3.93 6.08
C TYR A 4 11.59 3.65 7.03
N HIS A 5 11.80 3.70 8.35
CA HIS A 5 10.68 3.60 9.28
C HIS A 5 9.78 4.83 9.21
N TYR A 6 10.36 6.02 9.01
CA TYR A 6 9.59 7.24 8.80
C TYR A 6 8.79 7.16 7.48
N LEU A 7 9.43 6.73 6.39
CA LEU A 7 8.75 6.58 5.10
C LEU A 7 7.58 5.59 5.17
N ARG A 8 7.76 4.45 5.86
CA ARG A 8 6.67 3.48 6.09
C ARG A 8 5.51 4.07 6.89
N ALA A 9 5.81 4.83 7.94
CA ALA A 9 4.78 5.49 8.73
C ALA A 9 4.01 6.51 7.89
N PHE A 10 4.71 7.32 7.08
CA PHE A 10 4.09 8.28 6.16
C PHE A 10 3.18 7.61 5.14
N ILE A 11 3.61 6.50 4.52
CA ILE A 11 2.76 5.75 3.58
C ILE A 11 1.52 5.19 4.27
N MET A 12 1.67 4.70 5.50
CA MET A 12 0.53 4.21 6.27
C MET A 12 -0.48 5.32 6.56
N GLU A 13 -0.01 6.50 6.97
CA GLU A 13 -0.86 7.67 7.20
C GLU A 13 -1.59 8.12 5.93
N GLN A 14 -0.90 8.15 4.78
CA GLN A 14 -1.53 8.43 3.49
C GLN A 14 -2.58 7.38 3.12
N PHE A 15 -2.27 6.09 3.32
CA PHE A 15 -3.21 5.00 3.07
C PHE A 15 -4.47 5.13 3.94
N ASP A 16 -4.31 5.40 5.24
CA ASP A 16 -5.44 5.57 6.15
C ASP A 16 -6.29 6.79 5.75
N SER A 17 -5.66 7.90 5.38
CA SER A 17 -6.36 9.08 4.86
C SER A 17 -7.14 8.77 3.58
N GLU A 18 -6.57 8.01 2.66
CA GLU A 18 -7.23 7.60 1.40
C GLU A 18 -8.40 6.66 1.66
N VAL A 19 -8.29 5.73 2.61
CA VAL A 19 -9.39 4.87 3.04
C VAL A 19 -10.54 5.72 3.60
N THR A 20 -10.26 6.66 4.51
CA THR A 20 -11.29 7.54 5.07
C THR A 20 -11.96 8.41 4.01
N THR A 21 -11.23 8.82 2.97
CA THR A 21 -11.76 9.74 1.96
C THR A 21 -12.51 9.01 0.83
N GLU A 22 -12.07 7.80 0.45
CA GLU A 22 -12.56 7.11 -0.74
C GLU A 22 -13.41 5.87 -0.43
N VAL A 23 -13.18 5.19 0.70
CA VAL A 23 -13.84 3.92 1.05
C VAL A 23 -15.00 4.13 2.01
N ASP A 24 -14.80 4.93 3.06
CA ASP A 24 -15.82 5.18 4.08
C ASP A 24 -17.12 5.79 3.51
N PRO A 25 -17.08 6.75 2.56
CA PRO A 25 -18.30 7.27 1.96
C PRO A 25 -19.11 6.20 1.22
N LEU A 26 -18.46 5.23 0.59
CA LEU A 26 -19.14 4.12 -0.09
C LEU A 26 -19.82 3.19 0.92
N HIS A 27 -19.17 2.96 2.06
CA HIS A 27 -19.73 2.18 3.16
C HIS A 27 -20.92 2.89 3.82
N ASP A 28 -20.87 4.21 3.99
CA ASP A 28 -21.99 4.97 4.55
C ASP A 28 -23.17 5.08 3.58
N GLN A 29 -22.91 5.22 2.27
CA GLN A 29 -23.96 5.12 1.24
C GLN A 29 -24.65 3.75 1.25
N HIS A 30 -23.89 2.66 1.41
CA HIS A 30 -24.44 1.31 1.53
C HIS A 30 -25.45 1.22 2.70
N LYS A 31 -25.12 1.74 3.88
CA LYS A 31 -26.02 1.70 5.06
C LYS A 31 -27.38 2.36 4.82
N LEU A 32 -27.46 3.36 3.94
CA LEU A 32 -28.70 4.09 3.66
C LEU A 32 -29.63 3.35 2.67
N LEU A 33 -29.12 2.34 1.95
CA LEU A 33 -29.78 1.71 0.80
C LEU A 33 -30.28 0.29 1.06
N GLN A 34 -30.46 -0.13 2.33
CA GLN A 34 -30.72 -1.51 2.76
C GLN A 34 -31.92 -2.24 2.11
N LYS A 35 -32.79 -1.54 1.35
CA LYS A 35 -33.91 -2.15 0.61
C LYS A 35 -33.69 -2.24 -0.90
N ASN A 36 -32.62 -1.64 -1.42
CA ASN A 36 -32.22 -1.70 -2.82
C ASN A 36 -30.99 -2.61 -2.97
N TYR A 37 -31.24 -3.93 -2.94
CA TYR A 37 -30.19 -4.95 -2.96
C TYR A 37 -29.23 -4.85 -4.17
N LEU A 38 -29.72 -4.41 -5.33
CA LEU A 38 -28.88 -4.27 -6.52
C LEU A 38 -27.86 -3.13 -6.36
N GLU A 39 -28.32 -1.98 -5.86
CA GLU A 39 -27.44 -0.83 -5.64
C GLU A 39 -26.46 -1.08 -4.50
N VAL A 40 -26.90 -1.79 -3.46
CA VAL A 40 -26.03 -2.28 -2.38
C VAL A 40 -24.89 -3.13 -2.93
N ALA A 41 -25.18 -4.16 -3.74
CA ALA A 41 -24.16 -5.03 -4.32
C ALA A 41 -23.18 -4.27 -5.23
N ARG A 42 -23.67 -3.26 -5.96
CA ARG A 42 -22.84 -2.38 -6.79
C ARG A 42 -21.88 -1.56 -5.93
N LEU A 43 -22.36 -0.97 -4.84
CA LEU A 43 -21.53 -0.19 -3.91
C LEU A 43 -20.49 -1.04 -3.20
N GLU A 44 -20.82 -2.26 -2.78
CA GLU A 44 -19.86 -3.19 -2.19
C GLU A 44 -18.76 -3.56 -3.19
N THR A 45 -19.13 -3.88 -4.43
CA THR A 45 -18.16 -4.19 -5.49
C THR A 45 -17.24 -3.00 -5.77
N LEU A 46 -17.79 -1.78 -5.79
CA LEU A 46 -17.01 -0.56 -6.00
C LEU A 46 -16.05 -0.32 -4.83
N ARG A 47 -16.53 -0.43 -3.59
CA ARG A 47 -15.73 -0.30 -2.37
C ARG A 47 -14.55 -1.27 -2.37
N ASP A 48 -14.81 -2.54 -2.68
CA ASP A 48 -13.78 -3.57 -2.70
C ASP A 48 -12.72 -3.30 -3.78
N ARG A 49 -13.13 -2.80 -4.96
CA ARG A 49 -12.18 -2.39 -6.02
C ARG A 49 -11.32 -1.20 -5.60
N VAL A 50 -11.92 -0.18 -4.99
CA VAL A 50 -11.17 0.99 -4.48
C VAL A 50 -10.17 0.54 -3.43
N MET A 51 -10.62 -0.25 -2.45
CA MET A 51 -9.75 -0.78 -1.39
C MET A 51 -8.59 -1.62 -1.93
N GLN A 52 -8.84 -2.50 -2.92
CA GLN A 52 -7.79 -3.26 -3.60
C GLN A 52 -6.79 -2.34 -4.31
N GLY A 53 -7.26 -1.28 -4.97
CA GLY A 53 -6.40 -0.27 -5.59
C GLY A 53 -5.45 0.40 -4.58
N LEU A 54 -5.99 0.79 -3.41
CA LEU A 54 -5.21 1.38 -2.33
C LEU A 54 -4.16 0.40 -1.78
N TYR A 55 -4.51 -0.88 -1.59
CA TYR A 55 -3.55 -1.90 -1.17
C TYR A 55 -2.43 -2.11 -2.17
N ILE A 56 -2.73 -2.16 -3.47
CA ILE A 56 -1.72 -2.29 -4.53
C ILE A 56 -0.78 -1.08 -4.52
N LYS A 57 -1.34 0.14 -4.38
CA LYS A 57 -0.56 1.37 -4.31
C LYS A 57 0.40 1.36 -3.12
N ARG A 58 -0.09 0.98 -1.92
CA ARG A 58 0.72 0.82 -0.72
C ARG A 58 1.83 -0.22 -0.91
N ALA A 59 1.51 -1.39 -1.47
CA ALA A 59 2.47 -2.46 -1.70
C ALA A 59 3.62 -2.02 -2.63
N LYS A 60 3.32 -1.24 -3.68
CA LYS A 60 4.35 -0.66 -4.56
C LYS A 60 5.30 0.29 -3.82
N PHE A 61 4.78 1.13 -2.93
CA PHE A 61 5.65 2.00 -2.13
C PHE A 61 6.51 1.22 -1.14
N GLU A 62 5.95 0.17 -0.52
CA GLU A 62 6.71 -0.72 0.37
C GLU A 62 7.84 -1.43 -0.39
N GLU A 63 7.59 -1.88 -1.62
CA GLU A 63 8.61 -2.46 -2.49
C GLU A 63 9.75 -1.47 -2.74
N ILE A 64 9.45 -0.22 -3.09
CA ILE A 64 10.46 0.83 -3.29
C ILE A 64 11.31 1.03 -2.03
N ILE A 65 10.69 1.06 -0.85
CA ILE A 65 11.44 1.19 0.42
C ILE A 65 12.36 0.00 0.63
N ASN A 66 11.91 -1.22 0.33
CA ASN A 66 12.74 -2.41 0.43
C ASN A 66 13.94 -2.34 -0.50
N TRP A 67 13.75 -1.88 -1.75
CA TRP A 67 14.85 -1.64 -2.70
C TRP A 67 15.84 -0.61 -2.18
N LEU A 68 15.37 0.52 -1.64
CA LEU A 68 16.24 1.56 -1.07
C LEU A 68 17.02 1.06 0.14
N SER A 69 16.37 0.29 1.02
CA SER A 69 17.01 -0.30 2.20
C SER A 69 18.09 -1.30 1.80
N LEU A 70 17.82 -2.14 0.80
CA LEU A 70 18.78 -3.12 0.29
C LEU A 70 19.97 -2.42 -0.38
N ASP A 71 19.73 -1.42 -1.22
CA ASP A 71 20.81 -0.64 -1.87
C ASP A 71 21.74 0.02 -0.83
N ASN A 72 21.18 0.58 0.25
CA ASN A 72 21.98 1.15 1.35
C ASN A 72 22.82 0.09 2.07
N GLN A 73 22.28 -1.11 2.29
CA GLN A 73 23.04 -2.23 2.85
C GLN A 73 24.21 -2.64 1.96
N LEU A 74 23.97 -2.84 0.66
CA LEU A 74 25.01 -3.24 -0.29
C LEU A 74 26.14 -2.21 -0.37
N ARG A 75 25.81 -0.91 -0.41
CA ARG A 75 26.82 0.16 -0.40
C ARG A 75 27.69 0.13 0.87
N ARG A 76 27.12 -0.18 2.03
CA ARG A 76 27.88 -0.30 3.30
C ARG A 76 28.82 -1.49 3.30
N GLU A 77 28.42 -2.56 2.62
CA GLU A 77 29.21 -3.78 2.48
C GLU A 77 30.23 -3.70 1.32
N CYS A 78 30.25 -2.58 0.58
CA CYS A 78 31.02 -2.41 -0.65
C CYS A 78 30.73 -3.50 -1.69
N THR A 79 29.52 -4.07 -1.65
CA THR A 79 29.03 -5.08 -2.59
C THR A 79 28.05 -4.47 -3.58
N THR A 80 27.85 -5.13 -4.71
CA THR A 80 26.87 -4.71 -5.71
C THR A 80 25.73 -5.73 -5.81
N TYR A 81 24.62 -5.30 -6.42
CA TYR A 81 23.49 -6.17 -6.69
C TYR A 81 23.87 -7.40 -7.54
N CYS A 82 24.88 -7.25 -8.42
CA CYS A 82 25.42 -8.33 -9.24
C CYS A 82 26.21 -9.35 -8.41
N ASP A 83 26.88 -8.93 -7.33
CA ASP A 83 27.67 -9.81 -6.46
C ASP A 83 26.77 -10.73 -5.63
N VAL A 84 25.66 -10.20 -5.11
CA VAL A 84 24.65 -10.98 -4.38
C VAL A 84 23.89 -11.94 -5.30
N ARG A 85 23.50 -11.48 -6.49
CA ARG A 85 22.75 -12.31 -7.46
C ARG A 85 23.59 -13.45 -8.04
N SER A 86 24.91 -13.29 -8.11
CA SER A 86 25.82 -14.30 -8.65
C SER A 86 26.29 -15.34 -7.62
N GLY A 87 25.88 -15.22 -6.35
CA GLY A 87 26.26 -16.15 -5.29
C GLY A 87 27.76 -16.11 -4.97
N ARG A 88 28.43 -14.97 -5.21
CA ARG A 88 29.87 -14.78 -4.93
C ARG A 88 30.16 -14.32 -3.49
N LEU A 89 29.22 -14.55 -2.58
CA LEU A 89 29.39 -14.36 -1.14
C LEU A 89 29.48 -15.73 -0.45
#